data_AF-A0A946BI80-F1
#
_entry.id   AF-A0A946BI80-F1
#
_cell.length_a   1.000
_cell.length_b   1.000
_cell.length_c   1.000
_cell.angle_alpha   90.00
_cell.angle_beta   90.00
_cell.angle_gamma   90.00
#
_symmetry.space_group_name_H-M   'P 1'
#
loop_
_entity.id
_entity.type
_entity.pdbx_description
1 polymer ?
#
loop_
_entity_poly.entity_id
_entity_poly.type
_entity_poly.pdbx_seq_one_letter_code
_entity_poly.pdbx_strand_id
1 'polypeptide(L)'
;MNAKERMEAAINLLPVDKVPNAPFTEAPVCNYFGSTFKASLLEGPQMLKAHMKSLEEFKFDWVMLGMGLIGGIIPEALDCQVKYPEDVFPIIEKTSIFS
;
A
#
# COMPACT_ATOMS: atom_id res chain seq x y z
N MET A 1 -9.83 -7.42 -22.45
CA MET A 1 -10.48 -6.73 -21.32
C MET A 1 -9.54 -5.65 -20.80
N ASN A 2 -10.06 -4.52 -20.33
CA ASN A 2 -9.25 -3.52 -19.62
C ASN A 2 -9.03 -3.92 -18.15
N ALA A 3 -8.18 -3.19 -17.42
CA ALA A 3 -7.86 -3.48 -16.02
C ALA A 3 -9.10 -3.56 -15.12
N LYS A 4 -10.02 -2.60 -15.27
CA LYS A 4 -11.26 -2.53 -14.48
C LYS A 4 -12.16 -3.73 -14.76
N GLU A 5 -12.44 -4.01 -16.03
CA GLU A 5 -13.25 -5.17 -16.46
C GLU A 5 -12.66 -6.48 -15.94
N ARG A 6 -11.34 -6.62 -16.00
CA ARG A 6 -10.63 -7.81 -15.53
C ARG A 6 -10.73 -8.00 -14.03
N MET A 7 -10.55 -6.94 -13.25
CA MET A 7 -10.68 -6.99 -11.81
C MET A 7 -12.11 -7.29 -11.38
N GLU A 8 -13.10 -6.64 -12.00
CA GLU A 8 -14.53 -6.89 -11.74
C GLU A 8 -14.90 -8.35 -12.05
N ALA A 9 -14.47 -8.88 -13.20
CA ALA A 9 -14.69 -10.28 -13.56
C ALA A 9 -14.02 -11.25 -12.57
N ALA A 10 -12.75 -11.00 -12.21
CA ALA A 10 -12.01 -11.85 -11.29
C ALA A 10 -12.63 -11.90 -9.88
N ILE A 11 -13.07 -10.76 -9.33
CA ILE A 11 -13.74 -10.68 -8.02
C ILE A 11 -15.03 -11.50 -8.02
N ASN A 12 -15.75 -11.51 -9.14
CA ASN A 12 -17.01 -12.24 -9.30
C ASN A 12 -16.84 -13.68 -9.80
N LEU A 13 -15.60 -14.21 -9.79
CA LEU A 13 -15.28 -15.57 -10.25
C LEU A 13 -15.72 -15.85 -11.70
N LEU A 14 -15.73 -14.81 -12.54
CA LEU A 14 -16.03 -14.92 -13.97
C LEU A 14 -14.75 -15.17 -14.79
N PRO A 15 -14.87 -15.72 -16.01
CA PRO A 15 -13.73 -15.89 -16.90
C PRO A 15 -12.98 -14.57 -17.18
N VAL A 16 -11.66 -14.64 -17.24
CA VAL A 16 -10.77 -13.50 -17.51
C VAL A 16 -9.78 -13.82 -18.64
N ASP A 17 -9.33 -12.79 -19.35
CA ASP A 17 -8.33 -12.89 -20.43
C ASP A 17 -6.90 -13.17 -19.93
N LYS A 18 -6.61 -12.81 -18.67
CA LYS A 18 -5.40 -13.19 -17.92
C LYS A 18 -5.67 -13.08 -16.42
N VAL A 19 -4.83 -13.73 -15.61
CA VAL A 19 -4.84 -13.53 -14.15
C VAL A 19 -4.54 -12.05 -13.84
N PRO A 20 -5.39 -11.33 -13.08
CA PRO A 20 -5.11 -9.96 -12.70
C PRO A 20 -3.87 -9.86 -11.81
N ASN A 21 -3.08 -8.79 -12.00
CA ASN A 21 -1.86 -8.56 -11.23
C ASN A 21 -1.90 -7.23 -10.45
N ALA A 22 -1.54 -7.28 -9.17
CA ALA A 22 -1.60 -6.15 -8.24
C ALA A 22 -0.62 -6.32 -7.07
N PRO A 23 0.70 -6.16 -7.28
CA PRO A 23 1.68 -6.35 -6.22
C PRO A 23 1.67 -5.21 -5.19
N PHE A 24 2.02 -5.53 -3.95
CA PHE A 24 2.26 -4.55 -2.89
C PHE A 24 3.57 -3.81 -3.16
N THR A 25 3.46 -2.52 -3.47
CA THR A 25 4.61 -1.67 -3.80
C THR A 25 5.02 -0.72 -2.69
N GLU A 26 4.33 -0.70 -1.53
CA GLU A 26 4.59 0.23 -0.42
C GLU A 26 5.89 -0.06 0.34
N ALA A 27 6.27 -1.33 0.53
CA ALA A 27 7.40 -1.71 1.39
C ALA A 27 8.78 -1.16 0.95
N PRO A 28 9.08 -0.95 -0.35
CA PRO A 28 10.37 -0.35 -0.75
C PRO A 28 10.32 1.16 -1.08
N VAL A 29 9.19 1.88 -0.93
CA VAL A 29 9.08 3.27 -1.42
C VAL A 29 10.01 4.25 -0.70
N CYS A 30 10.17 4.11 0.62
CA CYS A 30 11.12 4.92 1.41
C CYS A 30 12.54 4.88 0.82
N ASN A 31 13.01 3.69 0.47
CA ASN A 31 14.34 3.47 -0.08
C ASN A 31 14.53 4.09 -1.47
N TYR A 32 13.51 4.08 -2.32
CA TYR A 32 13.62 4.63 -3.69
C TYR A 32 13.70 6.15 -3.74
N PHE A 33 13.15 6.84 -2.74
CA PHE A 33 13.06 8.31 -2.74
C PHE A 33 13.91 8.98 -1.65
N GLY A 34 14.67 8.21 -0.87
CA GLY A 34 15.49 8.74 0.23
C GLY A 34 14.65 9.44 1.30
N SER A 35 13.41 8.99 1.49
CA SER A 35 12.44 9.56 2.43
C SER A 35 12.11 8.55 3.52
N THR A 36 11.71 9.05 4.70
CA THR A 36 11.24 8.17 5.77
C THR A 36 9.98 7.43 5.35
N PHE A 37 9.73 6.27 5.94
CA PHE A 37 8.55 5.46 5.65
C PHE A 37 7.27 6.24 5.97
N LYS A 38 7.24 6.93 7.11
CA LYS A 38 6.13 7.82 7.48
C LYS A 38 5.92 8.95 6.46
N ALA A 39 6.97 9.64 6.04
CA ALA A 39 6.85 10.71 5.05
C ALA A 39 6.38 10.19 3.69
N SER A 40 6.90 9.04 3.29
CA SER A 40 6.53 8.38 2.03
C SER A 40 5.06 8.00 2.00
N LEU A 41 4.57 7.46 3.12
CA LEU A 41 3.19 6.99 3.27
C LEU A 41 2.17 8.12 3.45
N LEU A 42 2.48 9.16 4.25
CA LEU A 42 1.47 10.06 4.82
C LEU A 42 1.57 11.51 4.35
N GLU A 43 2.80 12.00 4.14
CA GLU A 43 3.05 13.44 4.10
C GLU A 43 3.38 13.93 2.69
N GLY A 44 3.91 13.05 1.83
CA GLY A 44 4.44 13.44 0.53
C GLY A 44 3.94 12.62 -0.67
N PRO A 45 4.35 13.01 -1.89
CA PRO A 45 3.87 12.40 -3.13
C PRO A 45 4.59 11.09 -3.50
N GLN A 46 5.47 10.55 -2.66
CA GLN A 46 6.37 9.45 -3.00
C GLN A 46 5.60 8.17 -3.30
N MET A 47 4.61 7.80 -2.48
CA MET A 47 3.74 6.65 -2.73
C MET A 47 2.99 6.79 -4.06
N LEU A 48 2.41 7.97 -4.32
CA LEU A 48 1.76 8.25 -5.60
C LEU A 48 2.73 8.08 -6.77
N LYS A 49 3.94 8.65 -6.68
CA LYS A 49 4.97 8.54 -7.72
C LYS A 49 5.38 7.08 -7.96
N ALA A 50 5.58 6.30 -6.90
CA ALA A 50 5.92 4.89 -6.99
C ALA A 50 4.83 4.09 -7.72
N HIS A 51 3.57 4.31 -7.35
CA HIS A 51 2.44 3.65 -7.98
C HIS A 51 2.27 4.06 -9.44
N MET A 52 2.34 5.36 -9.75
CA MET A 52 2.22 5.85 -11.12
C MET A 52 3.33 5.28 -12.01
N LYS A 53 4.57 5.22 -11.51
CA LYS A 53 5.67 4.62 -12.26
C LYS A 53 5.47 3.13 -12.48
N SER A 54 5.01 2.41 -11.46
CA SER A 54 4.73 0.97 -11.54
C SER A 54 3.58 0.66 -12.50
N LEU A 55 2.52 1.48 -12.49
CA LEU A 55 1.41 1.39 -13.43
C LEU A 55 1.87 1.65 -14.87
N GLU A 56 2.74 2.63 -15.08
CA GLU A 56 3.31 2.92 -16.39
C GLU A 56 4.13 1.75 -16.92
N GLU A 57 5.02 1.19 -16.09
CA GLU A 57 5.98 0.16 -16.49
C GLU A 57 5.31 -1.22 -16.65
N PHE A 58 4.60 -1.67 -15.62
CA PHE A 58 4.15 -3.05 -15.52
C PHE A 58 2.69 -3.25 -15.90
N LYS A 59 1.95 -2.15 -16.13
CA LYS A 59 0.52 -2.17 -16.50
C LYS A 59 -0.31 -3.04 -15.55
N PHE A 60 -0.12 -2.84 -14.24
CA PHE A 60 -0.89 -3.55 -13.21
C PHE A 60 -2.39 -3.29 -13.38
N ASP A 61 -3.17 -4.27 -12.94
CA ASP A 61 -4.62 -4.23 -13.02
C ASP A 61 -5.23 -3.48 -11.83
N TRP A 62 -4.46 -3.31 -10.75
CA TRP A 62 -4.89 -2.62 -9.53
C TRP A 62 -3.69 -2.03 -8.78
N VAL A 63 -3.92 -0.95 -8.03
CA VAL A 63 -2.96 -0.34 -7.10
C VAL A 63 -3.33 -0.71 -5.67
N MET A 64 -2.51 -1.54 -5.02
CA MET A 64 -2.73 -1.96 -3.64
C MET A 64 -2.27 -0.86 -2.68
N LEU A 65 -3.22 -0.38 -1.87
CA LEU A 65 -2.97 0.48 -0.71
C LEU A 65 -3.37 -0.30 0.54
N GLY A 66 -2.47 -0.46 1.52
CA GLY A 66 -2.90 -1.13 2.74
C GLY A 66 -1.87 -1.37 3.83
N MET A 67 -0.59 -1.59 3.53
CA MET A 67 0.37 -2.02 4.56
C MET A 67 0.70 -0.89 5.54
N GLY A 68 0.88 0.33 5.04
CA GLY A 68 0.95 1.52 5.89
C GLY A 68 -0.37 1.83 6.59
N LEU A 69 -1.50 1.59 5.90
CA LEU A 69 -2.83 1.94 6.36
C LEU A 69 -3.30 1.09 7.56
N ILE A 70 -3.25 -0.23 7.42
CA ILE A 70 -3.73 -1.18 8.43
C ILE A 70 -2.74 -1.35 9.58
N GLY A 71 -1.44 -1.27 9.29
CA GLY A 71 -0.38 -1.51 10.28
C GLY A 71 -0.06 -0.29 11.15
N GLY A 72 -0.25 0.92 10.61
CA GLY A 72 0.18 2.15 11.27
C GLY A 72 -0.87 3.24 11.33
N ILE A 73 -1.39 3.70 10.19
CA ILE A 73 -2.25 4.89 10.11
C ILE A 73 -3.53 4.73 10.94
N ILE A 74 -4.23 3.61 10.73
CA ILE A 74 -5.49 3.35 11.46
C ILE A 74 -5.22 3.22 12.97
N PRO A 75 -4.25 2.40 13.42
CA PRO A 75 -3.89 2.36 14.85
C PRO A 75 -3.49 3.72 15.43
N GLU A 76 -2.67 4.50 14.74
CA GLU A 76 -2.25 5.84 15.19
C GLU A 76 -3.46 6.79 15.30
N ALA A 77 -4.41 6.73 14.36
CA ALA A 77 -5.66 7.48 14.41
C ALA A 77 -6.63 7.00 15.51
N LEU A 78 -6.43 5.80 16.05
CA LEU A 78 -7.16 5.22 17.18
C LEU A 78 -6.36 5.35 18.50
N ASP A 79 -5.46 6.33 18.59
CA ASP A 79 -4.64 6.64 19.78
C ASP A 79 -3.67 5.53 20.22
N CYS A 80 -3.31 4.60 19.32
CA CYS A 80 -2.24 3.64 19.58
C CYS A 80 -0.86 4.30 19.45
N GLN A 81 0.13 3.83 20.21
CA GLN A 81 1.53 4.22 19.98
C GLN A 81 2.11 3.37 18.86
N VAL A 82 2.51 4.01 17.75
CA VAL A 82 2.99 3.35 16.54
C VAL A 82 4.40 3.82 16.19
N LYS A 83 5.28 2.88 15.86
CA LYS A 83 6.57 3.15 15.20
C LYS A 83 6.47 2.87 13.71
N TYR A 84 7.18 3.68 12.92
CA TYR A 84 7.34 3.50 11.48
C TYR A 84 8.82 3.28 11.14
N PRO A 85 9.37 2.07 11.36
CA PRO A 85 10.73 1.76 10.92
C PRO A 85 10.85 1.84 9.39
N GLU A 86 12.08 1.98 8.89
CA GLU A 86 12.34 2.17 7.45
C GLU A 86 12.37 0.87 6.64
N ASP A 87 12.57 -0.26 7.31
CA ASP A 87 12.87 -1.56 6.72
C ASP A 87 11.82 -2.64 7.01
N VAL A 88 10.81 -2.32 7.82
CA VAL A 88 9.73 -3.24 8.20
C VAL A 88 8.38 -2.52 8.26
N PHE A 89 7.31 -3.31 8.41
CA PHE A 89 5.95 -2.77 8.61
C PHE A 89 5.84 -1.90 9.86
N PRO A 90 4.84 -0.98 9.92
CA PRO A 90 4.61 -0.21 11.13
C PRO A 90 4.33 -1.16 12.31
N ILE A 91 4.85 -0.78 13.49
CA ILE A 91 4.79 -1.59 14.70
C ILE A 91 3.92 -0.86 15.72
N ILE A 92 2.83 -1.51 16.14
CA ILE A 92 1.99 -1.02 17.24
C ILE A 92 2.68 -1.38 18.55
N GLU A 93 3.26 -0.40 19.22
CA GLU A 93 3.95 -0.60 20.50
C GLU A 93 2.97 -0.68 21.68
N LYS A 94 1.87 0.07 21.62
CA LYS A 94 0.80 0.05 22.62
C LYS A 94 -0.55 0.27 21.96
N THR A 95 -1.54 -0.51 22.37
CA THR A 95 -2.92 -0.36 21.92
C THR A 95 -3.69 0.60 22.82
N SER A 96 -4.73 1.25 22.29
CA SER A 96 -5.61 2.16 23.04
C SER A 96 -6.65 1.44 23.91
N ILE A 97 -6.86 0.14 23.71
CA ILE A 97 -7.87 -0.66 24.42
C ILE A 97 -7.33 -1.20 25.76
N PHE A 98 -6.01 -1.33 25.90
CA PHE A 98 -5.35 -1.89 27.09
C PHE A 98 -4.36 -0.94 27.76
N SER A 99 -4.50 0.37 27.49
CA SER A 99 -3.67 1.43 28.07
C SER A 99 -4.12 1.84 29.46
#